data_AF-A0A7J6Q5B3-F1
#
_entry.id   AF-A0A7J6Q5B3-F1
#
_cell.length_a   1.000
_cell.length_b   1.000
_cell.length_c   1.000
_cell.angle_alpha   90.00
_cell.angle_beta   90.00
_cell.angle_gamma   90.00
#
_symmetry.space_group_name_H-M   'P 1'
#
loop_
_entity.id
_entity.type
_entity.pdbx_description
1 polymer ?
#
loop_
_entity_poly.entity_id
_entity_poly.type
_entity_poly.pdbx_seq_one_letter_code
_entity_poly.pdbx_strand_id
1 'polypeptide(L)'
;RLHADQRIAYFFAGSKTDVLKGKLSLYLNQMFGGVDEYTGRDIAQVHSLIQISDFHFDCFIHACALSFKEAGLDEEATDECVVLLEASRASVINSNRREYDVRKILTLANKKTVYEILGGEP
;
A
#
# COMPACT_ATOMS: atom_id res chain seq x y z
N ARG A 1 -2.40 3.48 16.61
CA ARG A 1 -2.75 4.49 15.58
C ARG A 1 -3.62 3.93 14.45
N LEU A 2 -3.27 2.79 13.84
CA LEU A 2 -4.00 2.23 12.69
C LEU A 2 -5.52 2.04 12.88
N HIS A 3 -5.95 1.52 14.04
CA HIS A 3 -7.38 1.34 14.34
C HIS A 3 -8.15 2.64 14.63
N ALA A 4 -7.44 3.73 14.95
CA ALA A 4 -8.05 5.03 15.23
C ALA A 4 -8.17 5.91 13.98
N ASP A 5 -7.39 5.62 12.93
CA ASP A 5 -7.44 6.36 11.67
C ASP A 5 -8.56 5.82 10.79
N GLN A 6 -9.68 6.55 10.74
CA GLN A 6 -10.87 6.15 9.99
C GLN A 6 -10.61 5.92 8.49
N ARG A 7 -9.53 6.49 7.93
CA ARG A 7 -9.16 6.34 6.51
C ARG A 7 -8.63 4.94 6.20
N ILE A 8 -8.10 4.23 7.19
CA ILE A 8 -7.46 2.92 7.01
C ILE A 8 -7.93 1.85 8.01
N ALA A 9 -8.66 2.22 9.07
CA ALA A 9 -9.10 1.31 10.13
C ALA A 9 -9.89 0.11 9.58
N TYR A 10 -10.66 0.30 8.50
CA TYR A 10 -11.42 -0.77 7.86
C TYR A 10 -10.54 -1.95 7.39
N PHE A 11 -9.31 -1.71 6.94
CA PHE A 11 -8.38 -2.79 6.52
C PHE A 11 -7.96 -3.69 7.68
N PHE A 12 -8.09 -3.22 8.92
CA PHE A 12 -7.69 -3.92 10.13
C PHE A 12 -8.89 -4.48 10.91
N ALA A 13 -10.12 -4.25 10.44
CA ALA A 13 -11.34 -4.74 11.09
C ALA A 13 -11.36 -6.28 11.12
N GLY A 14 -11.58 -6.86 12.31
CA GLY A 14 -11.57 -8.31 12.50
C GLY A 14 -10.19 -8.98 12.39
N SER A 15 -9.11 -8.20 12.22
CA SER A 15 -7.76 -8.74 12.17
C SER A 15 -7.30 -9.23 13.54
N LYS A 16 -6.54 -10.34 13.55
CA LYS A 16 -5.80 -10.80 14.74
C LYS A 16 -4.63 -9.84 14.97
N THR A 17 -4.90 -8.72 15.62
CA THR A 17 -3.96 -7.59 15.72
C THR A 17 -2.62 -7.99 16.34
N ASP A 18 -2.59 -8.90 17.32
CA ASP A 18 -1.32 -9.33 17.94
C ASP A 18 -0.44 -10.14 16.97
N VAL A 19 -1.06 -10.97 16.14
CA VAL A 19 -0.35 -11.70 15.08
C VAL A 19 0.20 -10.72 14.03
N LEU A 20 -0.62 -9.72 13.65
CA LEU A 20 -0.22 -8.72 12.68
C LEU A 20 0.94 -7.86 13.21
N LYS A 21 0.89 -7.44 14.48
CA LYS A 21 1.99 -6.71 15.14
C LYS A 21 3.28 -7.51 15.07
N GLY A 22 3.26 -8.79 15.45
CA GLY A 22 4.47 -9.63 15.40
C GLY A 22 5.05 -9.75 13.99
N LYS A 23 4.20 -9.92 12.97
CA LYS A 23 4.64 -9.98 11.57
C LYS A 23 5.17 -8.65 11.04
N LEU A 24 4.52 -7.53 11.40
CA LEU A 24 5.00 -6.19 11.06
C LEU A 24 6.34 -5.90 11.76
N SER A 25 6.52 -6.28 13.01
CA SER A 25 7.79 -6.11 13.74
C SER A 25 8.95 -6.84 13.05
N LEU A 26 8.76 -8.09 12.63
CA LEU A 26 9.78 -8.83 11.86
C LEU A 26 10.05 -8.17 10.50
N TYR A 27 9.00 -7.69 9.82
CA TYR A 27 9.15 -7.00 8.55
C TYR A 27 9.96 -5.72 8.69
N LEU A 28 9.63 -4.88 9.69
CA LEU A 28 10.38 -3.67 10.00
C LEU A 28 11.82 -3.97 10.42
N ASN A 29 12.04 -5.01 11.23
CA ASN A 29 13.38 -5.44 11.63
C ASN A 29 14.25 -5.73 10.40
N GLN A 30 13.76 -6.57 9.48
CA GLN A 30 14.45 -6.86 8.23
C GLN A 30 14.67 -5.59 7.38
N MET A 31 13.65 -4.75 7.21
CA MET A 31 13.77 -3.53 6.41
C MET A 31 14.79 -2.53 6.96
N PHE A 32 14.93 -2.48 8.28
CA PHE A 32 15.88 -1.60 8.96
C PHE A 32 17.27 -2.24 9.13
N GLY A 33 17.52 -3.41 8.53
CA GLY A 33 18.81 -4.08 8.54
C GLY A 33 19.11 -4.87 9.82
N GLY A 34 18.08 -5.21 10.59
CA GLY A 34 18.21 -6.10 11.74
C GLY A 34 18.45 -7.55 11.35
N VAL A 35 18.79 -8.38 12.34
CA VAL A 35 19.17 -9.79 12.16
C VAL A 35 17.98 -10.73 12.00
N ASP A 36 16.78 -10.30 12.37
CA ASP A 36 15.59 -11.12 12.29
C ASP A 36 14.94 -10.95 10.91
N GLU A 37 14.77 -12.07 10.21
CA GLU A 37 14.13 -12.07 8.90
C GLU A 37 12.61 -12.18 8.99
N TYR A 38 11.92 -11.53 8.05
CA TYR A 38 10.50 -11.68 7.85
C TYR A 38 10.17 -13.08 7.31
N THR A 39 9.58 -13.90 8.17
CA THR A 39 9.13 -15.27 7.85
C THR A 39 7.64 -15.35 7.53
N GLY A 40 7.01 -14.24 7.15
CA GLY A 40 5.61 -14.23 6.77
C GLY A 40 5.38 -14.60 5.31
N ARG A 41 4.12 -14.53 4.88
CA ARG A 41 3.78 -14.68 3.45
C ARG A 41 4.32 -13.50 2.66
N ASP A 42 4.60 -13.73 1.39
CA ASP A 42 5.02 -12.68 0.45
C ASP A 42 4.11 -11.45 0.53
N ILE A 43 4.70 -10.26 0.59
CA ILE A 43 3.97 -9.00 0.84
C ILE A 43 3.02 -8.71 -0.33
N ALA A 44 3.47 -8.87 -1.58
CA ALA A 44 2.63 -8.68 -2.74
C ALA A 44 1.46 -9.66 -2.78
N GLN A 45 1.71 -10.92 -2.46
CA GLN A 45 0.66 -11.94 -2.38
C GLN A 45 -0.38 -11.62 -1.30
N VAL A 46 0.05 -11.23 -0.10
CA VAL A 46 -0.86 -10.86 1.01
C VAL A 46 -1.76 -9.70 0.62
N HIS A 47 -1.19 -8.69 -0.03
CA HIS A 47 -1.93 -7.49 -0.38
C HIS A 47 -2.72 -7.64 -1.68
N SER A 48 -2.44 -8.61 -2.55
CA SER A 48 -3.01 -8.76 -3.90
C SER A 48 -4.54 -8.64 -4.03
N LEU A 49 -5.29 -9.01 -3.00
CA LEU A 49 -6.76 -8.95 -2.97
C LEU A 49 -7.32 -7.76 -2.19
N ILE A 50 -6.46 -6.94 -1.61
CA ILE A 50 -6.80 -5.77 -0.79
C ILE A 50 -6.76 -4.53 -1.68
N GLN A 51 -7.85 -3.75 -1.69
CA GLN A 51 -7.92 -2.52 -2.49
C GLN A 51 -7.23 -1.34 -1.79
N ILE A 52 -5.91 -1.42 -1.69
CA ILE A 52 -5.07 -0.35 -1.16
C ILE A 52 -4.71 0.58 -2.32
N SER A 53 -4.99 1.87 -2.16
CA SER A 53 -4.59 2.94 -3.07
C SER A 53 -3.40 3.69 -2.49
N ASP A 54 -2.80 4.57 -3.27
CA ASP A 54 -1.76 5.49 -2.78
C ASP A 54 -2.22 6.25 -1.55
N PHE A 55 -3.43 6.80 -1.58
CA PHE A 55 -4.00 7.50 -0.43
C PHE A 55 -4.03 6.65 0.85
N HIS A 56 -4.42 5.37 0.76
CA HIS A 56 -4.45 4.48 1.91
C HIS A 56 -3.03 4.19 2.43
N PHE A 57 -2.07 4.01 1.52
CA PHE A 57 -0.67 3.77 1.88
C PHE A 57 -0.04 5.01 2.53
N ASP A 58 -0.30 6.21 2.00
CA ASP A 58 0.17 7.48 2.57
C ASP A 58 -0.34 7.67 4.01
N CYS A 59 -1.61 7.32 4.25
CA CYS A 59 -2.19 7.36 5.60
C CYS A 59 -1.48 6.38 6.55
N PHE A 60 -1.13 5.19 6.07
CA PHE A 60 -0.36 4.22 6.84
C PHE A 60 1.05 4.74 7.17
N ILE A 61 1.76 5.28 6.18
CA ILE A 61 3.10 5.86 6.36
C ILE A 61 3.07 7.01 7.38
N HIS A 62 2.10 7.90 7.27
CA HIS A 62 1.91 8.97 8.26
C HIS A 62 1.64 8.44 9.67
N ALA A 63 0.84 7.38 9.81
CA ALA A 63 0.59 6.74 11.10
C ALA A 63 1.87 6.09 11.68
N CYS A 64 2.73 5.52 10.84
CA CYS A 64 4.04 5.00 11.24
C CYS A 64 4.98 6.13 11.70
N ALA A 65 5.11 7.21 10.92
CA ALA A 65 5.94 8.37 11.28
C ALA A 65 5.55 8.96 12.65
N LEU A 66 4.25 9.13 12.90
CA LEU A 66 3.76 9.56 14.21
C LEU A 66 4.05 8.57 15.33
N SER A 67 4.05 7.27 15.04
CA SER A 67 4.40 6.23 16.03
C SER A 67 5.89 6.23 16.35
N PHE A 68 6.75 6.48 15.37
CA PHE A 68 8.20 6.61 15.54
C PHE A 68 8.57 7.82 16.40
N LYS A 69 7.97 8.98 16.10
CA LYS A 69 8.15 10.19 16.92
C LYS A 69 7.70 9.99 18.37
N GLU A 70 6.57 9.32 18.58
CA GLU A 70 6.11 8.96 19.94
C GLU A 70 7.04 7.96 20.64
N ALA A 71 7.71 7.09 19.89
CA ALA A 71 8.72 6.19 20.42
C ALA A 71 10.07 6.87 20.72
N GLY A 72 10.19 8.17 20.44
CA GLY A 72 11.37 8.98 20.76
C GLY A 72 12.41 9.09 19.65
N LEU A 73 12.08 8.68 18.42
CA LEU A 73 12.95 8.95 17.27
C LEU A 73 12.94 10.44 16.95
N ASP A 74 14.10 10.97 16.57
CA ASP A 74 14.22 12.32 16.04
C ASP A 74 13.70 12.41 14.59
N GLU A 75 13.74 13.61 14.02
CA GLU A 75 13.21 13.87 12.68
C GLU A 75 14.00 13.13 11.60
N GLU A 76 15.33 13.16 11.68
CA GLU A 76 16.22 12.50 10.71
C GLU A 76 16.02 10.98 10.70
N ALA A 77 16.02 10.34 11.88
CA ALA A 77 15.78 8.91 12.00
C ALA A 77 14.34 8.52 11.58
N THR A 78 13.35 9.38 11.86
CA THR A 78 11.98 9.14 11.41
C THR A 78 11.88 9.17 9.90
N ASP A 79 12.52 10.15 9.24
CA ASP A 79 12.51 10.30 7.79
C ASP A 79 13.21 9.12 7.11
N GLU A 80 14.33 8.64 7.65
CA GLU A 80 14.98 7.42 7.16
C GLU A 80 14.06 6.19 7.24
N CYS A 81 13.38 6.00 8.37
CA CYS A 81 12.42 4.89 8.54
C CYS A 81 11.26 4.99 7.53
N VAL A 82 10.77 6.21 7.27
CA VAL A 82 9.71 6.45 6.29
C VAL A 82 10.18 6.15 4.87
N VAL A 83 11.39 6.58 4.48
CA VAL A 83 11.98 6.29 3.17
C VAL A 83 12.14 4.80 2.95
N LEU A 84 12.60 4.06 3.96
CA LEU A 84 12.70 2.60 3.88
C LEU A 84 11.31 1.98 3.70
N LEU A 85 10.33 2.38 4.52
CA LEU A 85 8.95 1.90 4.40
C LEU A 85 8.33 2.18 3.02
N GLU A 86 8.59 3.34 2.43
CA GLU A 86 8.13 3.70 1.09
C GLU A 86 8.61 2.74 0.00
N ALA A 87 9.78 2.12 0.16
CA ALA A 87 10.27 1.11 -0.78
C ALA A 87 9.34 -0.13 -0.87
N SER A 88 8.51 -0.37 0.14
CA SER A 88 7.51 -1.46 0.13
C SER A 88 6.24 -1.13 -0.67
N ARG A 89 6.01 0.13 -1.04
CA ARG A 89 4.77 0.61 -1.68
C ARG A 89 4.35 -0.23 -2.88
N ALA A 90 5.28 -0.51 -3.79
CA ALA A 90 5.01 -1.27 -5.00
C ALA A 90 4.52 -2.71 -4.73
N SER A 91 4.86 -3.27 -3.57
CA SER A 91 4.40 -4.59 -3.13
C SER A 91 3.08 -4.55 -2.36
N VAL A 92 2.58 -3.37 -1.99
CA VAL A 92 1.35 -3.21 -1.19
C VAL A 92 0.21 -2.65 -2.03
N ILE A 93 0.51 -1.72 -2.94
CA ILE A 93 -0.48 -1.11 -3.81
C ILE A 93 -0.75 -1.99 -5.01
N ASN A 94 -2.00 -2.43 -5.14
CA ASN A 94 -2.45 -3.12 -6.34
C ASN A 94 -2.90 -2.12 -7.39
N SER A 95 -1.99 -1.75 -8.28
CA SER A 95 -2.29 -0.93 -9.47
C SER A 95 -3.16 -1.66 -10.51
N ASN A 96 -3.46 -2.95 -10.29
CA ASN A 96 -4.06 -3.83 -11.28
C ASN A 96 -5.60 -3.77 -11.39
N ARG A 97 -6.27 -2.78 -10.76
CA ARG A 97 -7.68 -2.46 -11.07
C ARG A 97 -7.84 -1.28 -12.01
N ARG A 98 -6.96 -1.18 -13.03
CA ARG A 98 -7.36 -0.62 -14.33
C ARG A 98 -8.24 -1.62 -15.09
N GLU A 99 -9.30 -2.13 -14.45
CA GLU A 99 -10.26 -3.05 -15.08
C GLU A 99 -11.19 -2.34 -16.08
N TYR A 100 -11.19 -1.00 -16.08
CA TYR A 100 -11.86 -0.20 -17.12
C TYR A 100 -10.85 0.37 -18.11
N ASP A 101 -10.09 -0.51 -18.77
CA ASP A 101 -9.48 -0.10 -20.04
C ASP A 101 -10.61 0.01 -21.08
N VAL A 102 -11.21 1.20 -21.16
CA VAL A 102 -12.26 1.52 -22.12
C VAL A 102 -11.81 1.19 -23.54
N ARG A 103 -10.52 1.33 -23.88
CA ARG A 103 -10.00 0.93 -25.19
C ARG A 103 -10.12 -0.58 -25.37
N LYS A 104 -9.68 -1.38 -24.40
CA LYS A 104 -9.79 -2.85 -24.44
C LYS A 104 -11.24 -3.31 -24.55
N ILE A 105 -12.17 -2.70 -23.81
CA ILE A 105 -13.61 -3.00 -23.88
C ILE A 105 -14.19 -2.65 -25.26
N LEU A 106 -13.82 -1.50 -25.82
CA LEU A 106 -14.29 -1.05 -27.12
C LEU A 106 -13.71 -1.87 -28.27
N THR A 107 -12.44 -2.28 -28.19
CA THR A 107 -11.81 -3.21 -29.14
C THR A 107 -12.53 -4.57 -29.12
N LEU A 108 -12.85 -5.09 -27.94
CA LEU A 108 -13.61 -6.35 -27.80
C LEU A 108 -15.06 -6.24 -28.31
N ALA A 109 -15.68 -5.06 -28.18
CA ALA A 109 -17.02 -4.78 -28.67
C ALA A 109 -17.05 -4.32 -30.15
N ASN A 110 -15.89 -4.20 -30.81
CA ASN A 110 -15.71 -3.62 -32.14
C ASN A 110 -16.38 -2.24 -32.31
N LYS A 111 -16.34 -1.41 -31.26
CA LYS A 111 -16.94 -0.07 -31.22
C LYS A 111 -15.87 1.00 -31.29
N LYS A 112 -16.18 2.11 -31.95
CA LYS A 112 -15.32 3.31 -31.97
C LYS A 112 -15.16 3.88 -30.55
N THR A 113 -13.97 4.39 -30.27
CA THR A 113 -13.66 5.15 -29.06
C THR A 113 -14.32 6.50 -29.05
N VAL A 114 -14.55 7.04 -27.85
CA VAL A 114 -15.08 8.41 -27.68
C VAL A 114 -14.20 9.42 -28.40
N TYR A 115 -12.88 9.20 -28.43
CA TYR A 115 -11.93 10.02 -29.17
C TYR A 115 -12.22 10.03 -30.69
N GLU A 116 -12.41 8.87 -31.28
CA GLU A 116 -12.76 8.74 -32.71
C GLU A 116 -14.18 9.26 -33.01
N ILE A 117 -15.13 9.13 -32.07
CA ILE A 117 -16.48 9.69 -32.21
C ILE A 117 -16.44 11.22 -32.23
N LEU A 118 -15.55 11.81 -31.43
CA LEU A 118 -15.37 13.27 -31.34
C LEU A 118 -14.50 13.84 -32.48
N GLY A 119 -14.10 13.01 -33.44
CA GLY A 119 -13.33 13.45 -34.61
C GLY A 119 -11.83 13.62 -34.36
N GLY A 120 -11.28 13.00 -33.33
CA GLY A 120 -9.84 12.91 -33.15
C GLY A 120 -9.22 11.96 -34.17
N GLU A 121 -8.20 12.41 -34.89
CA GLU A 121 -7.39 11.56 -35.77
C GLU A 121 -6.24 10.89 -34.99
N PRO A 122 -5.86 9.64 -35.34
CA PRO A 122 -4.89 8.85 -34.58
C PRO A 122 -3.47 9.44 -34.49
#